data_AF-A0A3D5HS69-F1
#
_entry.id   AF-A0A3D5HS69-F1
#
_cell.length_a   1.000
_cell.length_b   1.000
_cell.length_c   1.000
_cell.angle_alpha   90.00
_cell.angle_beta   90.00
_cell.angle_gamma   90.00
#
_symmetry.space_group_name_H-M   'P 1'
#
loop_
_entity.id
_entity.type
_entity.pdbx_description
1 polymer ?
#
loop_
_entity_poly.entity_id
_entity_poly.type
_entity_poly.pdbx_seq_one_letter_code
_entity_poly.pdbx_strand_id
1 'polypeptide(L)'
;MKAVLSNRIYMDCDENLQREIDKELTYRIPSYNPKEPPFVIKNMGIVRKNLITIPIGRQDLIPSNYEIIDKRYLEPVEFPEFKFDLRESQAEVYNDIQDNAIINAWVSWGKTFTGLAIAGKLGQKTLVVTHTVPLRNQWAKEVEKVYGFTPGVIGSGKFETDTPIVIGNTQTLYRNITKINKMFGTVILDEMHHVSSPTFSRVIDTNYARYKVGLSGTIERKDGKHVVFRDYFSSNVYKPPKENFMQPSVQIWKSEIRFVDGTRIPWANRVTALANNEEYRHSIAMIASAYAQKGHKVLVVSDRVGFLKSCA
;
A
#
# COMPACT_ATOMS: atom_id res chain seq x y z
N MET A 1 33.62 -5.28 -10.27
CA MET A 1 32.51 -6.18 -9.86
C MET A 1 31.23 -5.72 -10.51
N LYS A 2 30.21 -6.56 -10.60
CA LYS A 2 28.97 -6.26 -11.33
C LYS A 2 27.76 -6.34 -10.40
N ALA A 3 26.82 -5.43 -10.59
CA ALA A 3 25.49 -5.50 -9.98
C ALA A 3 24.44 -5.64 -11.09
N VAL A 4 23.68 -6.73 -11.06
CA VAL A 4 22.61 -7.01 -12.01
C VAL A 4 21.28 -6.63 -11.37
N LEU A 5 20.60 -5.63 -11.95
CA LEU A 5 19.24 -5.26 -11.56
C LEU A 5 18.25 -6.16 -12.30
N SER A 6 17.33 -6.78 -11.58
CA SER A 6 16.30 -7.69 -12.10
C SER A 6 15.04 -7.48 -11.25
N ASN A 7 14.26 -8.51 -10.95
CA ASN A 7 13.25 -8.45 -9.87
C ASN A 7 13.85 -8.09 -8.51
N ARG A 8 15.12 -8.48 -8.31
CA ARG A 8 16.01 -8.17 -7.18
C ARG A 8 17.38 -7.74 -7.72
N ILE A 9 18.25 -7.24 -6.85
CA ILE A 9 19.65 -6.93 -7.19
C ILE A 9 20.48 -8.17 -6.91
N TYR A 10 21.36 -8.53 -7.83
CA TYR A 10 22.33 -9.61 -7.67
C TYR A 10 23.72 -9.04 -7.87
N MET A 11 24.61 -9.21 -6.89
CA MET A 11 25.94 -8.64 -7.01
C MET A 11 26.97 -9.43 -6.23
N ASP A 12 28.20 -9.42 -6.75
CA ASP A 12 29.34 -10.00 -6.04
C ASP A 12 29.65 -9.16 -4.80
N CYS A 13 30.08 -9.78 -3.70
CA CYS A 13 30.50 -9.08 -2.49
C CYS A 13 31.64 -9.82 -1.80
N ASP A 14 32.55 -9.06 -1.18
CA ASP A 14 33.48 -9.62 -0.21
C ASP A 14 32.80 -9.82 1.16
N GLU A 15 33.50 -10.43 2.11
CA GLU A 15 32.94 -10.71 3.43
C GLU A 15 32.60 -9.44 4.23
N ASN A 16 33.31 -8.34 4.02
CA ASN A 16 33.07 -7.09 4.74
C ASN A 16 31.80 -6.43 4.24
N LEU A 17 31.68 -6.24 2.93
CA LEU A 17 30.50 -5.69 2.27
C LEU A 17 29.27 -6.56 2.56
N GLN A 18 29.42 -7.89 2.55
CA GLN A 18 28.33 -8.79 2.91
C GLN A 18 27.82 -8.55 4.34
N ARG A 19 28.72 -8.34 5.32
CA ARG A 19 28.32 -8.07 6.72
C ARG A 19 27.65 -6.71 6.87
N GLU A 20 28.15 -5.70 6.17
CA GLU A 20 27.55 -4.36 6.15
C GLU A 20 26.13 -4.41 5.60
N ILE A 21 25.94 -5.08 4.45
CA ILE A 21 24.63 -5.24 3.83
C ILE A 21 23.68 -6.10 4.67
N ASP A 22 24.15 -7.20 5.28
CA ASP A 22 23.31 -8.02 6.18
C ASP A 22 22.80 -7.19 7.34
N LYS A 23 23.64 -6.31 7.89
CA LYS A 23 23.27 -5.39 8.98
C LYS A 23 22.24 -4.37 8.52
N GLU A 24 22.44 -3.73 7.36
CA GLU A 24 21.53 -2.73 6.79
C GLU A 24 20.16 -3.29 6.36
N LEU A 25 20.10 -4.61 6.06
CA LEU A 25 18.89 -5.32 5.65
C LEU A 25 18.33 -6.24 6.74
N THR A 26 18.81 -6.10 7.97
CA THR A 26 18.28 -6.79 9.16
C THR A 26 17.49 -5.82 10.03
N TYR A 27 16.17 -5.94 10.00
CA TYR A 27 15.26 -5.11 10.79
C TYR A 27 14.81 -5.87 12.03
N ARG A 28 15.00 -5.27 13.21
CA ARG A 28 14.50 -5.80 14.49
C ARG A 28 13.32 -4.96 14.95
N ILE A 29 12.16 -5.59 15.07
CA ILE A 29 10.90 -4.94 15.41
C ILE A 29 10.46 -5.48 16.77
N PRO A 30 10.26 -4.62 17.78
CA PRO A 30 9.85 -5.06 19.11
C PRO A 30 8.46 -5.73 19.07
N SER A 31 8.25 -6.79 19.85
CA SER A 31 6.92 -7.34 20.06
C SER A 31 6.08 -6.40 20.93
N TYR A 32 4.76 -6.46 20.78
CA TYR A 32 3.82 -5.76 21.66
C TYR A 32 3.94 -6.25 23.12
N ASN A 33 4.33 -7.51 23.31
CA ASN A 33 4.64 -8.08 24.61
C ASN A 33 6.17 -8.00 24.85
N PRO A 34 6.65 -7.22 25.85
CA PRO A 34 8.08 -7.09 26.13
C PRO A 34 8.80 -8.39 26.49
N LYS A 35 8.05 -9.44 26.86
CA LYS A 35 8.59 -10.76 27.19
C LYS A 35 8.79 -11.65 25.96
N GLU A 36 8.24 -11.27 24.81
CA GLU A 36 8.39 -12.01 23.56
C GLU A 36 9.62 -11.51 22.78
N PRO A 37 10.31 -12.41 22.06
CA PRO A 37 11.43 -12.01 21.22
C PRO A 37 10.98 -11.04 20.11
N PRO A 38 11.85 -10.12 19.68
CA PRO A 38 11.53 -9.21 18.58
C PRO A 38 11.33 -9.98 17.27
N PHE A 39 10.47 -9.44 16.42
CA PHE A 39 10.34 -9.91 15.04
C PHE A 39 11.56 -9.44 14.26
N VAL A 40 12.29 -10.38 13.65
CA VAL A 40 13.45 -10.08 12.82
C VAL A 40 13.10 -10.32 11.36
N ILE A 41 13.31 -9.31 10.52
CA ILE A 41 13.19 -9.41 9.07
C ILE A 41 14.59 -9.30 8.47
N LYS A 42 14.98 -10.30 7.68
CA LYS A 42 16.22 -10.30 6.90
C LYS A 42 15.90 -10.34 5.42
N ASN A 43 16.29 -9.30 4.70
CA ASN A 43 15.95 -9.17 3.29
C ASN A 43 17.14 -9.41 2.34
N MET A 44 18.35 -9.61 2.86
CA MET A 44 19.48 -10.14 2.09
C MET A 44 19.36 -11.66 1.94
N GLY A 45 19.64 -12.17 0.75
CA GLY A 45 19.81 -13.60 0.49
C GLY A 45 21.22 -13.91 0.02
N ILE A 46 21.72 -15.11 0.34
CA ILE A 46 22.99 -15.63 -0.17
C ILE A 46 22.66 -16.58 -1.32
N VAL A 47 23.15 -16.29 -2.53
CA VAL A 47 22.93 -17.14 -3.71
C VAL A 47 24.01 -18.23 -3.77
N ARG A 48 25.27 -17.83 -3.57
CA ARG A 48 26.43 -18.71 -3.40
C ARG A 48 27.55 -17.91 -2.72
N LYS A 49 28.70 -18.53 -2.48
CA LYS A 49 29.88 -17.83 -1.93
C LYS A 49 30.18 -16.57 -2.74
N ASN A 50 30.30 -15.44 -2.05
CA ASN A 50 30.58 -14.10 -2.60
C ASN A 50 29.52 -13.56 -3.58
N LEU A 51 28.32 -14.14 -3.66
CA LEU A 51 27.22 -13.64 -4.49
C LEU A 51 25.95 -13.55 -3.66
N ILE A 52 25.47 -12.32 -3.46
CA ILE A 52 24.26 -12.03 -2.68
C ILE A 52 23.14 -11.53 -3.57
N THR A 53 21.92 -11.57 -3.01
CA THR A 53 20.75 -10.91 -3.56
C THR A 53 20.10 -10.00 -2.55
N ILE A 54 19.82 -8.76 -2.94
CA ILE A 54 19.16 -7.76 -2.10
C ILE A 54 17.90 -7.21 -2.79
N PRO A 55 16.98 -6.60 -2.04
CA PRO A 55 15.75 -6.03 -2.60
C PRO A 55 16.03 -4.91 -3.62
N ILE A 56 15.17 -4.78 -4.63
CA ILE A 56 15.39 -3.86 -5.76
C ILE A 56 15.34 -2.37 -5.41
N GLY A 57 14.68 -2.02 -4.31
CA GLY A 57 14.63 -0.64 -3.83
C GLY A 57 15.90 -0.19 -3.13
N ARG A 58 16.84 -1.11 -2.86
CA ARG A 58 18.11 -0.84 -2.16
C ARG A 58 19.29 -0.66 -3.11
N GLN A 59 19.07 0.06 -4.22
CA GLN A 59 20.14 0.43 -5.14
C GLN A 59 21.19 1.34 -4.46
N ASP A 60 20.83 2.02 -3.37
CA ASP A 60 21.74 2.77 -2.49
C ASP A 60 22.86 1.91 -1.87
N LEU A 61 22.65 0.59 -1.78
CA LEU A 61 23.65 -0.34 -1.24
C LEU A 61 24.62 -0.88 -2.29
N ILE A 62 24.46 -0.51 -3.56
CA ILE A 62 25.41 -0.89 -4.61
C ILE A 62 26.64 0.02 -4.50
N PRO A 63 27.86 -0.52 -4.33
CA PRO A 63 29.06 0.30 -4.30
C PRO A 63 29.25 1.08 -5.61
N SER A 64 29.69 2.33 -5.51
CA SER A 64 29.82 3.25 -6.66
C SER A 64 30.80 2.78 -7.75
N ASN A 65 31.72 1.88 -7.40
CA ASN A 65 32.70 1.29 -8.33
C ASN A 65 32.16 0.03 -9.05
N TYR A 66 30.90 -0.33 -8.87
CA TYR A 66 30.30 -1.48 -9.56
C TYR A 66 29.72 -1.07 -10.91
N GLU A 67 29.91 -1.94 -11.90
CA GLU A 67 29.20 -1.82 -13.18
C GLU A 67 27.76 -2.29 -12.99
N ILE A 68 26.79 -1.41 -13.28
CA ILE A 68 25.37 -1.71 -13.19
C ILE A 68 24.88 -2.27 -14.53
N ILE A 69 24.31 -3.47 -14.49
CA ILE A 69 23.66 -4.11 -15.63
C ILE A 69 22.16 -4.18 -15.34
N ASP A 70 21.36 -3.32 -15.98
CA ASP A 70 19.91 -3.32 -15.81
C ASP A 70 19.23 -4.36 -16.71
N LYS A 71 18.66 -5.39 -16.09
CA LYS A 71 17.86 -6.45 -16.73
C LYS A 71 16.42 -6.45 -16.22
N ARG A 72 15.96 -5.34 -15.63
CA ARG A 72 14.54 -5.18 -15.31
C ARG A 72 13.71 -5.20 -16.58
N TYR A 73 12.49 -5.71 -16.45
CA TYR A 73 11.57 -5.90 -17.54
C TYR A 73 10.94 -4.58 -17.96
N LEU A 74 10.94 -4.34 -19.26
CA LEU A 74 10.25 -3.25 -19.94
C LEU A 74 9.21 -3.87 -20.88
N GLU A 75 8.05 -3.25 -20.95
CA GLU A 75 6.97 -3.59 -21.88
C GLU A 75 6.41 -2.28 -22.41
N PRO A 76 7.09 -1.63 -23.37
CA PRO A 76 6.64 -0.35 -23.90
C PRO A 76 5.27 -0.50 -24.56
N VAL A 77 4.34 0.39 -24.24
CA VAL A 77 3.01 0.46 -24.85
C VAL A 77 2.61 1.90 -25.05
N GLU A 78 1.85 2.16 -26.10
CA GLU A 78 1.27 3.48 -26.33
C GLU A 78 0.04 3.68 -25.44
N PHE A 79 0.03 4.77 -24.68
CA PHE A 79 -1.13 5.21 -23.93
C PHE A 79 -1.90 6.24 -24.75
N PRO A 80 -3.24 6.24 -24.70
CA PRO A 80 -4.02 7.41 -25.10
C PRO A 80 -3.61 8.65 -24.32
N GLU A 81 -3.92 9.83 -24.86
CA GLU A 81 -3.67 11.09 -24.18
C GLU A 81 -4.40 11.15 -22.83
N PHE A 82 -3.69 11.63 -21.80
CA PHE A 82 -4.26 11.81 -20.47
C PHE A 82 -5.16 13.06 -20.47
N LYS A 83 -6.47 12.87 -20.27
CA LYS A 83 -7.50 13.88 -20.58
C LYS A 83 -7.60 15.09 -19.63
N PHE A 84 -6.76 15.18 -18.60
CA PHE A 84 -6.95 16.14 -17.53
C PHE A 84 -5.63 16.75 -17.07
N ASP A 85 -5.67 18.00 -16.63
CA ASP A 85 -4.52 18.66 -16.05
C ASP A 85 -4.23 18.17 -14.63
N LEU A 86 -2.94 18.06 -14.31
CA LEU A 86 -2.46 17.81 -12.96
C LEU A 86 -2.46 19.13 -12.17
N ARG A 87 -2.81 19.06 -10.88
CA ARG A 87 -2.56 20.18 -9.95
C ARG A 87 -1.07 20.37 -9.78
N GLU A 88 -0.64 21.55 -9.33
CA GLU A 88 0.77 21.88 -9.12
C GLU A 88 1.51 20.83 -8.28
N SER A 89 1.00 20.45 -7.10
CA SER A 89 1.63 19.42 -6.26
C SER A 89 1.64 18.03 -6.88
N GLN A 90 0.71 17.72 -7.79
CA GLN A 90 0.69 16.47 -8.54
C GLN A 90 1.70 16.52 -9.69
N ALA A 91 1.81 17.66 -10.37
CA ALA A 91 2.74 17.91 -11.46
C ALA A 91 4.20 17.86 -10.98
N GLU A 92 4.50 18.40 -9.80
CA GLU A 92 5.84 18.29 -9.18
C GLU A 92 6.29 16.82 -9.05
N VAL A 93 5.45 15.98 -8.42
CA VAL A 93 5.73 14.54 -8.26
C VAL A 93 5.79 13.85 -9.61
N TYR A 94 4.85 14.16 -10.52
CA TYR A 94 4.81 13.60 -11.86
C TYR A 94 6.06 13.94 -12.66
N ASN A 95 6.60 15.16 -12.58
CA ASN A 95 7.78 15.58 -13.33
C ASN A 95 9.06 14.95 -12.77
N ASP A 96 9.19 14.91 -11.44
CA ASP A 96 10.40 14.44 -10.77
C ASP A 96 10.55 12.92 -10.77
N ILE A 97 9.45 12.13 -10.77
CA ILE A 97 9.55 10.68 -10.72
C ILE A 97 10.19 10.08 -11.99
N GLN A 98 11.31 9.39 -11.83
CA GLN A 98 12.07 8.75 -12.93
C GLN A 98 12.29 7.24 -12.76
N ASP A 99 12.14 6.72 -11.54
CA ASP A 99 12.39 5.32 -11.20
C ASP A 99 11.39 4.86 -10.12
N ASN A 100 11.65 3.72 -9.48
CA ASN A 100 10.90 3.27 -8.32
C ASN A 100 10.79 4.38 -7.27
N ALA A 101 9.60 4.52 -6.68
CA ALA A 101 9.34 5.56 -5.70
C ALA A 101 8.19 5.18 -4.75
N ILE A 102 8.14 5.92 -3.65
CA ILE A 102 7.02 5.91 -2.72
C ILE A 102 6.34 7.28 -2.80
N ILE A 103 5.03 7.30 -3.01
CA ILE A 103 4.21 8.50 -2.94
C ILE A 103 3.36 8.41 -1.68
N ASN A 104 3.77 9.18 -0.66
CA ASN A 104 3.09 9.29 0.62
C ASN A 104 2.20 10.52 0.63
N ALA A 105 1.00 10.36 0.09
CA ALA A 105 0.05 11.43 -0.11
C ALA A 105 -1.25 11.18 0.65
N TRP A 106 -1.80 12.25 1.22
CA TRP A 106 -3.04 12.21 1.99
C TRP A 106 -4.23 11.69 1.17
N VAL A 107 -5.32 11.35 1.87
CA VAL A 107 -6.62 11.23 1.21
C VAL A 107 -6.95 12.56 0.51
N SER A 108 -7.71 12.51 -0.59
CA SER A 108 -8.07 13.68 -1.41
C SER A 108 -6.95 14.35 -2.23
N TRP A 109 -5.68 13.97 -2.06
CA TRP A 109 -4.60 14.44 -2.93
C TRP A 109 -4.75 13.95 -4.38
N GLY A 110 -5.40 12.80 -4.59
CA GLY A 110 -5.60 12.22 -5.92
C GLY A 110 -4.60 11.12 -6.29
N LYS A 111 -4.21 10.27 -5.32
CA LYS A 111 -3.26 9.15 -5.51
C LYS A 111 -3.55 8.30 -6.75
N THR A 112 -4.80 7.88 -6.93
CA THR A 112 -5.23 7.10 -8.09
C THR A 112 -5.01 7.86 -9.40
N PHE A 113 -5.48 9.11 -9.47
CA PHE A 113 -5.37 9.97 -10.64
C PHE A 113 -3.90 10.24 -11.01
N THR A 114 -3.08 10.65 -10.06
CA THR A 114 -1.65 10.90 -10.29
C THR A 114 -0.89 9.61 -10.61
N GLY A 115 -1.23 8.48 -9.97
CA GLY A 115 -0.65 7.18 -10.29
C GLY A 115 -0.91 6.77 -11.74
N LEU A 116 -2.11 7.05 -12.26
CA LEU A 116 -2.45 6.81 -13.66
C LEU A 116 -1.71 7.75 -14.61
N ALA A 117 -1.54 9.03 -14.26
CA ALA A 117 -0.73 9.96 -15.04
C ALA A 117 0.73 9.46 -15.12
N ILE A 118 1.31 9.04 -13.99
CA ILE A 118 2.67 8.46 -13.93
C ILE A 118 2.77 7.20 -14.79
N ALA A 119 1.76 6.32 -14.80
CA ALA A 119 1.74 5.15 -15.67
C ALA A 119 1.88 5.53 -17.16
N GLY A 120 1.15 6.56 -17.59
CA GLY A 120 1.23 7.10 -18.95
C GLY A 120 2.59 7.72 -19.26
N LYS A 121 3.16 8.49 -18.33
CA LYS A 121 4.52 9.07 -18.45
C LYS A 121 5.58 8.00 -18.67
N LEU A 122 5.53 6.93 -17.89
CA LEU A 122 6.51 5.84 -17.96
C LEU A 122 6.35 5.00 -19.24
N GLY A 123 5.17 5.05 -19.88
CA GLY A 123 4.92 4.42 -21.19
C GLY A 123 5.09 2.91 -21.19
N GLN A 124 4.91 2.26 -20.04
CA GLN A 124 5.02 0.81 -19.91
C GLN A 124 3.67 0.19 -19.57
N LYS A 125 3.46 -1.04 -20.01
CA LYS A 125 2.32 -1.85 -19.58
C LYS A 125 2.31 -1.94 -18.06
N THR A 126 1.21 -1.49 -17.47
CA THR A 126 1.12 -1.20 -16.05
C THR A 126 0.19 -2.16 -15.34
N LEU A 127 0.69 -2.80 -14.28
CA LEU A 127 -0.12 -3.53 -13.32
C LEU A 127 -0.42 -2.66 -12.11
N VAL A 128 -1.70 -2.39 -11.86
CA VAL A 128 -2.16 -1.80 -10.61
C VAL A 128 -2.58 -2.93 -9.66
N VAL A 129 -1.95 -2.98 -8.49
CA VAL A 129 -2.21 -3.96 -7.43
C VAL A 129 -3.12 -3.35 -6.38
N THR A 130 -4.29 -3.96 -6.18
CA THR A 130 -5.30 -3.54 -5.19
C THR A 130 -5.68 -4.70 -4.27
N HIS A 131 -6.22 -4.41 -3.10
CA HIS A 131 -6.51 -5.45 -2.10
C HIS A 131 -7.98 -5.86 -2.01
N THR A 132 -8.92 -5.03 -2.51
CA THR A 132 -10.37 -5.35 -2.53
C THR A 132 -10.99 -5.10 -3.91
N VAL A 133 -12.14 -5.74 -4.16
CA VAL A 133 -12.92 -5.56 -5.39
C VAL A 133 -13.44 -4.11 -5.54
N PRO A 134 -13.98 -3.44 -4.50
CA PRO A 134 -14.39 -2.04 -4.62
C PRO A 134 -13.24 -1.12 -5.05
N LEU A 135 -12.04 -1.27 -4.49
CA LEU A 135 -10.88 -0.47 -4.89
C LEU A 135 -10.48 -0.75 -6.33
N ARG A 136 -10.45 -2.02 -6.75
CA ARG A 136 -10.21 -2.37 -8.16
C ARG A 136 -11.20 -1.68 -9.09
N ASN A 137 -12.49 -1.70 -8.75
CA ASN A 137 -13.52 -1.07 -9.57
C ASN A 137 -13.40 0.46 -9.58
N GLN A 138 -12.95 1.08 -8.48
CA GLN A 138 -12.64 2.51 -8.43
C GLN A 138 -11.48 2.86 -9.38
N TRP A 139 -10.39 2.08 -9.34
CA TRP A 139 -9.28 2.23 -10.29
C TRP A 139 -9.74 2.06 -11.74
N ALA A 140 -10.60 1.07 -12.02
CA ALA A 140 -11.10 0.82 -13.38
C ALA A 140 -11.89 2.01 -13.93
N LYS A 141 -12.78 2.59 -13.11
CA LYS A 141 -13.52 3.80 -13.45
C LYS A 141 -12.60 5.00 -13.67
N GLU A 142 -11.54 5.13 -12.88
CA GLU A 142 -10.59 6.23 -13.04
C GLU A 142 -9.79 6.08 -14.34
N VAL A 143 -9.41 4.87 -14.76
CA VAL A 143 -8.77 4.61 -16.07
C VAL A 143 -9.70 5.01 -17.22
N GLU A 144 -10.96 4.58 -17.19
CA GLU A 144 -11.95 4.95 -18.21
C GLU A 144 -12.14 6.47 -18.29
N LYS A 145 -12.17 7.13 -17.14
CA LYS A 145 -12.27 8.58 -17.05
C LYS A 145 -11.06 9.27 -17.69
N VAL A 146 -9.83 8.93 -17.29
CA VAL A 146 -8.62 9.69 -17.69
C VAL A 146 -8.05 9.30 -19.05
N TYR A 147 -8.27 8.07 -19.51
CA TYR A 147 -7.75 7.56 -20.79
C TYR A 147 -8.83 7.16 -21.79
N GLY A 148 -10.08 6.95 -21.37
CA GLY A 148 -11.17 6.61 -22.28
C GLY A 148 -11.26 5.14 -22.72
N PHE A 149 -10.51 4.23 -22.09
CA PHE A 149 -10.59 2.79 -22.35
C PHE A 149 -10.84 2.01 -21.06
N THR A 150 -11.41 0.80 -21.19
CA THR A 150 -11.61 -0.12 -20.07
C THR A 150 -10.34 -0.93 -19.81
N PRO A 151 -9.77 -0.92 -18.59
CA PRO A 151 -8.60 -1.72 -18.26
C PRO A 151 -8.95 -3.21 -18.11
N GLY A 152 -7.98 -4.07 -18.39
CA GLY A 152 -8.05 -5.50 -18.11
C GLY A 152 -8.05 -5.79 -16.61
N VAL A 153 -8.72 -6.86 -16.22
CA VAL A 153 -8.82 -7.30 -14.83
C VAL A 153 -8.19 -8.67 -14.60
N ILE A 154 -7.36 -8.77 -13.56
CA ILE A 154 -6.90 -10.05 -12.99
C ILE A 154 -7.54 -10.24 -11.61
N GLY A 155 -8.67 -10.94 -11.57
CA GLY A 155 -9.46 -11.08 -10.35
C GLY A 155 -10.90 -11.48 -10.65
N SER A 156 -11.63 -11.97 -9.65
CA SER A 156 -13.05 -12.36 -9.80
C SER A 156 -13.31 -13.32 -10.97
N GLY A 157 -12.41 -14.28 -11.21
CA GLY A 157 -12.51 -15.25 -12.32
C GLY A 157 -11.96 -14.76 -13.67
N LYS A 158 -11.53 -13.50 -13.77
CA LYS A 158 -10.95 -12.92 -14.98
C LYS A 158 -9.43 -12.94 -14.96
N PHE A 159 -8.83 -13.08 -16.15
CA PHE A 159 -7.40 -12.95 -16.40
C PHE A 159 -7.22 -12.23 -17.75
N GLU A 160 -7.53 -10.94 -17.76
CA GLU A 160 -7.47 -10.09 -18.96
C GLU A 160 -6.17 -9.28 -18.92
N THR A 161 -5.37 -9.35 -19.98
CA THR A 161 -4.03 -8.74 -20.01
C THR A 161 -3.73 -7.94 -21.26
N ASP A 162 -4.69 -7.73 -22.15
CA ASP A 162 -4.41 -7.18 -23.49
C ASP A 162 -4.35 -5.64 -23.52
N THR A 163 -4.71 -4.99 -22.42
CA THR A 163 -4.77 -3.53 -22.29
C THR A 163 -3.48 -2.93 -21.74
N PRO A 164 -3.20 -1.63 -22.00
CA PRO A 164 -2.04 -0.94 -21.44
C PRO A 164 -2.01 -0.94 -19.90
N ILE A 165 -3.18 -0.87 -19.27
CA ILE A 165 -3.34 -0.93 -17.82
C ILE A 165 -4.15 -2.17 -17.46
N VAL A 166 -3.64 -2.94 -16.50
CA VAL A 166 -4.31 -4.10 -15.92
C VAL A 166 -4.44 -3.89 -14.41
N ILE A 167 -5.60 -4.17 -13.84
CA ILE A 167 -5.86 -4.00 -12.40
C ILE A 167 -6.12 -5.37 -11.78
N GLY A 168 -5.29 -5.73 -10.79
CA GLY A 168 -5.33 -7.03 -10.15
C GLY A 168 -5.64 -6.96 -8.66
N ASN A 169 -6.33 -7.99 -8.15
CA ASN A 169 -6.46 -8.19 -6.71
C ASN A 169 -5.30 -9.04 -6.18
N THR A 170 -4.69 -8.63 -5.06
CA THR A 170 -3.48 -9.25 -4.51
C THR A 170 -3.56 -10.77 -4.38
N GLN A 171 -4.69 -11.32 -3.91
CA GLN A 171 -4.83 -12.78 -3.72
C GLN A 171 -4.81 -13.54 -5.06
N THR A 172 -5.45 -12.99 -6.11
CA THR A 172 -5.45 -13.60 -7.44
C THR A 172 -4.08 -13.46 -8.09
N LEU A 173 -3.43 -12.30 -7.95
CA LEU A 173 -2.09 -12.06 -8.44
C LEU A 173 -1.08 -13.02 -7.81
N TYR A 174 -1.16 -13.22 -6.48
CA TYR A 174 -0.31 -14.15 -5.75
C TYR A 174 -0.37 -15.58 -6.31
N ARG A 175 -1.58 -16.06 -6.64
CA ARG A 175 -1.77 -17.40 -7.23
C ARG A 175 -1.23 -17.52 -8.66
N ASN A 176 -1.02 -16.39 -9.34
CA ASN A 176 -0.58 -16.34 -10.74
C ASN A 176 0.80 -15.67 -10.91
N ILE A 177 1.61 -15.56 -9.84
CA ILE A 177 2.91 -14.87 -9.86
C ILE A 177 3.77 -15.28 -11.05
N THR A 178 3.89 -16.58 -11.34
CA THR A 178 4.74 -17.09 -12.42
C THR A 178 4.26 -16.66 -13.81
N LYS A 179 2.97 -16.38 -13.97
CA LYS A 179 2.39 -15.89 -15.22
C LYS A 179 2.64 -14.38 -15.39
N ILE A 180 2.57 -13.61 -14.30
CA ILE A 180 2.57 -12.14 -14.35
C ILE A 180 3.94 -11.49 -14.10
N ASN A 181 4.92 -12.22 -13.57
CA ASN A 181 6.18 -11.65 -13.09
C ASN A 181 7.04 -10.95 -14.16
N LYS A 182 6.83 -11.27 -15.44
CA LYS A 182 7.50 -10.67 -16.61
C LYS A 182 6.49 -10.23 -17.68
N MET A 183 5.39 -9.60 -17.25
CA MET A 183 4.36 -9.07 -18.16
C MET A 183 4.24 -7.54 -18.13
N PHE A 184 4.79 -6.89 -17.11
CA PHE A 184 4.53 -5.47 -16.84
C PHE A 184 5.86 -4.74 -16.64
N GLY A 185 6.03 -3.62 -17.33
CA GLY A 185 7.18 -2.74 -17.12
C GLY A 185 6.99 -1.79 -15.93
N THR A 186 5.73 -1.55 -15.51
CA THR A 186 5.38 -0.76 -14.33
C THR A 186 4.44 -1.54 -13.40
N VAL A 187 4.71 -1.48 -12.10
CA VAL A 187 3.82 -1.96 -11.04
C VAL A 187 3.48 -0.81 -10.11
N ILE A 188 2.20 -0.54 -9.92
CA ILE A 188 1.69 0.42 -8.95
C ILE A 188 1.00 -0.37 -7.82
N LEU A 189 1.48 -0.24 -6.60
CA LEU A 189 0.84 -0.82 -5.42
C LEU A 189 0.01 0.24 -4.69
N ASP A 190 -1.32 0.08 -4.73
CA ASP A 190 -2.22 0.89 -3.93
C ASP A 190 -2.31 0.38 -2.48
N GLU A 191 -2.50 1.31 -1.55
CA GLU A 191 -2.41 1.06 -0.10
C GLU A 191 -1.16 0.25 0.27
N MET A 192 0.00 0.73 -0.18
CA MET A 192 1.29 0.05 -0.06
C MET A 192 1.64 -0.35 1.37
N HIS A 193 1.03 0.31 2.36
CA HIS A 193 1.24 -0.04 3.76
C HIS A 193 0.86 -1.49 4.08
N HIS A 194 0.11 -2.18 3.22
CA HIS A 194 -0.13 -3.63 3.31
C HIS A 194 1.04 -4.52 2.85
N VAL A 195 2.11 -3.96 2.24
CA VAL A 195 3.25 -4.72 1.69
C VAL A 195 4.01 -5.54 2.74
N SER A 196 3.89 -5.19 4.03
CA SER A 196 4.46 -5.97 5.14
C SER A 196 3.86 -7.37 5.29
N SER A 197 2.80 -7.70 4.54
CA SER A 197 2.25 -9.05 4.41
C SER A 197 3.07 -9.90 3.43
N PRO A 198 3.38 -11.18 3.73
CA PRO A 198 4.09 -12.07 2.83
C PRO A 198 3.47 -12.19 1.44
N THR A 199 2.14 -12.08 1.34
CA THR A 199 1.42 -12.16 0.07
C THR A 199 1.74 -10.97 -0.83
N PHE A 200 1.73 -9.76 -0.26
CA PHE A 200 2.02 -8.55 -1.02
C PHE A 200 3.49 -8.46 -1.37
N SER A 201 4.38 -8.65 -0.39
CA SER A 201 5.83 -8.59 -0.63
C SER A 201 6.25 -9.58 -1.71
N ARG A 202 5.68 -10.80 -1.74
CA ARG A 202 6.01 -11.78 -2.77
C ARG A 202 5.57 -11.35 -4.17
N VAL A 203 4.40 -10.72 -4.32
CA VAL A 203 3.95 -10.21 -5.64
C VAL A 203 4.92 -9.12 -6.14
N ILE A 204 5.38 -8.22 -5.27
CA ILE A 204 6.28 -7.13 -5.65
C ILE A 204 7.72 -7.61 -5.88
N ASP A 205 8.27 -8.44 -4.97
CA ASP A 205 9.67 -8.90 -4.99
C ASP A 205 9.96 -9.90 -6.12
N THR A 206 8.95 -10.65 -6.57
CA THR A 206 9.10 -11.58 -7.71
C THR A 206 8.89 -10.92 -9.07
N ASN A 207 8.30 -9.72 -9.11
CA ASN A 207 8.03 -9.02 -10.36
C ASN A 207 9.29 -8.30 -10.88
N TYR A 208 9.53 -8.41 -12.19
CA TYR A 208 10.71 -7.89 -12.86
C TYR A 208 10.56 -6.44 -13.35
N ALA A 209 9.38 -5.82 -13.19
CA ALA A 209 9.08 -4.48 -13.66
C ALA A 209 10.20 -3.47 -13.38
N ARG A 210 10.53 -2.68 -14.41
CA ARG A 210 11.48 -1.56 -14.33
C ARG A 210 11.09 -0.54 -13.29
N TYR A 211 9.79 -0.27 -13.18
CA TYR A 211 9.22 0.74 -12.30
C TYR A 211 8.28 0.12 -11.28
N LYS A 212 8.52 0.39 -10.00
CA LYS A 212 7.69 -0.02 -8.87
C LYS A 212 7.32 1.23 -8.08
N VAL A 213 6.04 1.58 -8.08
CA VAL A 213 5.53 2.78 -7.40
C VAL A 213 4.57 2.36 -6.29
N GLY A 214 4.84 2.80 -5.07
CA GLY A 214 3.98 2.53 -3.92
C GLY A 214 3.17 3.76 -3.55
N LEU A 215 1.85 3.61 -3.41
CA LEU A 215 0.94 4.68 -3.02
C LEU A 215 0.41 4.41 -1.61
N SER A 216 0.52 5.37 -0.70
CA SER A 216 -0.09 5.25 0.63
C SER A 216 -0.39 6.63 1.23
N GLY A 217 -1.41 6.71 2.09
CA GLY A 217 -1.60 7.87 2.97
C GLY A 217 -0.86 7.75 4.30
N THR A 218 -0.34 6.57 4.62
CA THR A 218 0.34 6.27 5.87
C THR A 218 1.61 5.48 5.58
N ILE A 219 2.76 6.08 5.88
CA ILE A 219 4.04 5.33 5.91
C ILE A 219 4.21 4.69 7.28
N GLU A 220 3.90 5.37 8.37
CA GLU A 220 4.14 4.84 9.71
C GLU A 220 3.08 3.83 10.11
N ARG A 221 3.53 2.58 10.28
CA ARG A 221 2.70 1.50 10.84
C ARG A 221 2.92 1.40 12.35
N LYS A 222 1.82 1.19 13.09
CA LYS A 222 1.84 0.91 14.54
C LYS A 222 2.68 -0.31 14.92
N ASP A 223 2.84 -1.27 14.01
CA ASP A 223 3.62 -2.49 14.22
C ASP A 223 5.10 -2.36 13.81
N GLY A 224 5.56 -1.16 13.43
CA GLY A 224 6.96 -0.91 13.05
C GLY A 224 7.41 -1.53 11.72
N LYS A 225 6.56 -2.29 11.01
CA LYS A 225 6.94 -3.01 9.76
C LYS A 225 7.04 -2.12 8.52
N HIS A 226 6.99 -0.81 8.67
CA HIS A 226 7.14 0.14 7.56
C HIS A 226 8.59 0.27 7.08
N VAL A 227 9.55 -0.16 7.91
CA VAL A 227 10.99 -0.12 7.60
C VAL A 227 11.36 -0.82 6.29
N VAL A 228 10.60 -1.85 5.88
CA VAL A 228 10.84 -2.61 4.65
C VAL A 228 10.24 -1.98 3.39
N PHE A 229 9.54 -0.84 3.48
CA PHE A 229 8.93 -0.24 2.27
C PHE A 229 9.98 0.19 1.25
N ARG A 230 11.08 0.77 1.73
CA ARG A 230 12.21 1.17 0.88
C ARG A 230 12.88 -0.01 0.19
N ASP A 231 12.77 -1.21 0.75
CA ASP A 231 13.36 -2.42 0.16
C ASP A 231 12.66 -2.81 -1.15
N TYR A 232 11.33 -2.67 -1.20
CA TYR A 232 10.56 -3.10 -2.36
C TYR A 232 10.39 -2.02 -3.42
N PHE A 233 10.43 -0.75 -3.02
CA PHE A 233 10.18 0.40 -3.89
C PHE A 233 11.46 1.20 -4.07
N SER A 234 11.75 2.13 -3.16
CA SER A 234 12.97 2.94 -3.17
C SER A 234 13.06 3.76 -1.89
N SER A 235 14.23 4.33 -1.62
CA SER A 235 14.41 5.41 -0.65
C SER A 235 13.88 6.76 -1.15
N ASN A 236 13.52 6.88 -2.44
CA ASN A 236 12.86 8.06 -2.99
C ASN A 236 11.40 8.14 -2.53
N VAL A 237 11.10 9.10 -1.64
CA VAL A 237 9.77 9.27 -1.03
C VAL A 237 9.23 10.68 -1.27
N TYR A 238 8.19 10.78 -2.07
CA TYR A 238 7.42 12.00 -2.28
C TYR A 238 6.42 12.21 -1.15
N LYS A 239 6.42 13.40 -0.56
CA LYS A 239 5.47 13.82 0.49
C LYS A 239 4.81 15.14 0.08
N PRO A 240 3.87 15.09 -0.88
CA PRO A 240 3.18 16.30 -1.33
C PRO A 240 2.42 16.98 -0.18
N PRO A 241 2.20 18.31 -0.26
CA PRO A 241 1.48 19.05 0.76
C PRO A 241 0.04 18.55 0.95
N LYS A 242 -0.54 18.84 2.12
CA LYS A 242 -1.95 18.57 2.36
C LYS A 242 -2.79 19.58 1.60
N GLU A 243 -3.67 19.09 0.74
CA GLU A 243 -4.59 19.92 -0.04
C GLU A 243 -6.02 19.39 0.09
N ASN A 244 -7.01 20.27 -0.11
CA ASN A 244 -8.43 19.91 -0.14
C ASN A 244 -8.88 19.08 1.08
N PHE A 245 -8.34 19.42 2.26
CA PHE A 245 -8.75 18.81 3.51
C PHE A 245 -9.55 19.83 4.33
N MET A 246 -10.61 19.34 4.95
CA MET A 246 -11.28 20.03 6.04
C MET A 246 -10.73 19.43 7.34
N GLN A 247 -10.27 20.26 8.27
CA GLN A 247 -9.84 19.76 9.56
C GLN A 247 -11.07 19.24 10.32
N PRO A 248 -11.14 17.95 10.68
CA PRO A 248 -12.29 17.44 11.40
C PRO A 248 -12.32 18.00 12.82
N SER A 249 -13.50 18.43 13.28
CA SER A 249 -13.73 18.70 14.70
C SER A 249 -14.05 17.40 15.42
N VAL A 250 -13.25 17.00 16.40
CA VAL A 250 -13.51 15.82 17.22
C VAL A 250 -14.23 16.24 18.49
N GLN A 251 -15.48 15.78 18.64
CA GLN A 251 -16.23 15.94 19.88
C GLN A 251 -16.27 14.61 20.63
N ILE A 252 -15.75 14.59 21.85
CA ILE A 252 -15.72 13.40 22.70
C ILE A 252 -16.88 13.50 23.69
N TRP A 253 -17.88 12.62 23.54
CA TRP A 253 -18.96 12.49 24.50
C TRP A 253 -18.63 11.42 25.54
N LYS A 254 -18.49 11.82 26.79
CA LYS A 254 -18.25 10.91 27.91
C LYS A 254 -19.59 10.41 28.42
N SER A 255 -19.85 9.12 28.21
CA SER A 255 -21.03 8.45 28.77
C SER A 255 -20.84 8.23 30.26
N GLU A 256 -21.86 8.51 31.06
CA GLU A 256 -21.91 8.13 32.50
C GLU A 256 -22.23 6.64 32.71
N ILE A 257 -22.52 5.91 31.62
CA ILE A 257 -22.89 4.50 31.66
C ILE A 257 -21.68 3.66 32.07
N ARG A 258 -21.81 3.02 33.22
CA ARG A 258 -20.77 2.15 33.77
C ARG A 258 -20.78 0.80 33.07
N PHE A 259 -19.58 0.29 32.80
CA PHE A 259 -19.42 -1.09 32.38
C PHE A 259 -19.73 -2.03 33.53
N VAL A 260 -20.15 -3.25 33.20
CA VAL A 260 -20.31 -4.32 34.20
C VAL A 260 -18.98 -4.57 34.90
N ASP A 261 -18.97 -4.46 36.23
CA ASP A 261 -17.79 -4.61 37.08
C ASP A 261 -17.42 -6.08 37.31
N GLY A 262 -16.12 -6.36 37.48
CA GLY A 262 -15.60 -7.70 37.79
C GLY A 262 -14.43 -8.13 36.92
N THR A 263 -13.23 -8.26 37.51
CA THR A 263 -11.95 -8.56 36.82
C THR A 263 -11.96 -9.83 35.96
N ARG A 264 -12.89 -10.77 36.22
CA ARG A 264 -13.02 -12.04 35.49
C ARG A 264 -14.04 -12.03 34.35
N ILE A 265 -14.79 -10.93 34.14
CA ILE A 265 -15.78 -10.87 33.05
C ILE A 265 -15.05 -10.65 31.72
N PRO A 266 -15.19 -11.56 30.74
CA PRO A 266 -14.60 -11.39 29.41
C PRO A 266 -15.04 -10.09 28.75
N TRP A 267 -14.13 -9.42 28.03
CA TRP A 267 -14.40 -8.17 27.30
C TRP A 267 -15.63 -8.27 26.39
N ALA A 268 -15.78 -9.40 25.68
CA ALA A 268 -16.92 -9.64 24.80
C ALA A 268 -18.27 -9.54 25.52
N ASN A 269 -18.36 -10.01 26.77
CA ASN A 269 -19.60 -9.96 27.56
C ASN A 269 -19.89 -8.53 28.03
N ARG A 270 -18.86 -7.76 28.39
CA ARG A 270 -18.99 -6.35 28.75
C ARG A 270 -19.51 -5.53 27.58
N VAL A 271 -18.98 -5.74 26.38
CA VAL A 271 -19.45 -5.08 25.15
C VAL A 271 -20.88 -5.49 24.82
N THR A 272 -21.23 -6.76 24.96
CA THR A 272 -22.61 -7.23 24.74
C THR A 272 -23.60 -6.60 25.72
N ALA A 273 -23.23 -6.49 27.00
CA ALA A 273 -24.06 -5.83 28.01
C ALA A 273 -24.29 -4.34 27.68
N LEU A 274 -23.22 -3.62 27.33
CA LEU A 274 -23.32 -2.21 26.90
C LEU A 274 -24.19 -2.06 25.65
N ALA A 275 -23.99 -2.92 24.64
CA ALA A 275 -24.76 -2.90 23.40
C ALA A 275 -26.26 -3.22 23.60
N ASN A 276 -26.62 -3.81 24.74
CA ASN A 276 -28.01 -4.08 25.13
C ASN A 276 -28.55 -3.10 26.18
N ASN A 277 -27.74 -2.16 26.66
CA ASN A 277 -28.19 -1.14 27.60
C ASN A 277 -29.06 -0.10 26.87
N GLU A 278 -30.29 0.08 27.36
CA GLU A 278 -31.27 0.99 26.73
C GLU A 278 -30.84 2.45 26.77
N GLU A 279 -30.30 2.91 27.90
CA GLU A 279 -29.80 4.28 28.07
C GLU A 279 -28.67 4.59 27.08
N TYR A 280 -27.78 3.62 26.85
CA TYR A 280 -26.69 3.75 25.88
C TYR A 280 -27.23 3.85 24.45
N ARG A 281 -28.13 2.94 24.08
CA ARG A 281 -28.78 2.96 22.75
C ARG A 281 -29.50 4.27 22.50
N HIS A 282 -30.28 4.72 23.48
CA HIS A 282 -31.04 5.96 23.40
C HIS A 282 -30.11 7.17 23.28
N SER A 283 -29.03 7.23 24.06
CA SER A 283 -28.02 8.30 23.97
C SER A 283 -27.41 8.41 22.58
N ILE A 284 -27.03 7.27 21.98
CA ILE A 284 -26.46 7.24 20.63
C ILE A 284 -27.49 7.67 19.57
N ALA A 285 -28.73 7.18 19.67
CA ALA A 285 -29.81 7.57 18.77
C ALA A 285 -30.14 9.07 18.87
N MET A 286 -30.17 9.62 20.09
CA MET A 286 -30.41 11.05 20.33
C MET A 286 -29.29 11.93 19.77
N ILE A 287 -28.02 11.55 19.98
CA ILE A 287 -26.88 12.26 19.39
C ILE A 287 -26.97 12.24 17.87
N ALA A 288 -27.21 11.06 17.28
CA ALA A 288 -27.33 10.92 15.84
C ALA A 288 -28.48 11.78 15.27
N SER A 289 -29.65 11.73 15.91
CA SER A 289 -30.82 12.54 15.52
C SER A 289 -30.54 14.04 15.63
N ALA A 290 -29.92 14.49 16.72
CA ALA A 290 -29.57 15.90 16.90
C ALA A 290 -28.62 16.42 15.82
N TYR A 291 -27.63 15.62 15.41
CA TYR A 291 -26.74 15.98 14.30
C TYR A 291 -27.45 15.95 12.94
N ALA A 292 -28.35 14.99 12.72
CA ALA A 292 -29.17 14.93 11.51
C ALA A 292 -30.10 16.15 11.39
N GLN A 293 -30.74 16.57 12.49
CA GLN A 293 -31.58 17.77 12.55
C GLN A 293 -30.79 19.06 12.28
N LYS A 294 -29.51 19.10 12.65
CA LYS A 294 -28.59 20.20 12.29
C LYS A 294 -28.14 20.17 10.81
N GLY A 295 -28.66 19.23 10.02
CA GLY A 295 -28.37 19.11 8.58
C GLY A 295 -27.14 18.27 8.24
N HIS A 296 -26.51 17.59 9.23
CA HIS A 296 -25.38 16.72 8.95
C HIS A 296 -25.83 15.37 8.35
N LYS A 297 -25.00 14.80 7.47
CA LYS A 297 -25.12 13.38 7.10
C LYS A 297 -24.46 12.53 8.20
N VAL A 298 -25.27 11.77 8.93
CA VAL A 298 -24.81 11.03 10.11
C VAL A 298 -24.57 9.56 9.76
N LEU A 299 -23.42 9.05 10.18
CA LEU A 299 -23.06 7.64 10.10
C LEU A 299 -22.81 7.10 11.51
N VAL A 300 -23.61 6.11 11.93
CA VAL A 300 -23.41 5.38 13.18
C VAL A 300 -22.73 4.05 12.87
N VAL A 301 -21.58 3.79 13.50
CA VAL A 301 -20.75 2.60 13.23
C VAL A 301 -20.69 1.73 14.48
N SER A 302 -20.92 0.42 14.33
CA SER A 302 -20.79 -0.58 15.40
C SER A 302 -20.58 -1.97 14.82
N ASP A 303 -19.80 -2.81 15.51
CA ASP A 303 -19.59 -4.22 15.13
C ASP A 303 -20.83 -5.10 15.42
N ARG A 304 -21.82 -4.59 16.16
CA ARG A 304 -23.03 -5.33 16.55
C ARG A 304 -24.23 -4.91 15.72
N VAL A 305 -24.61 -5.74 14.75
CA VAL A 305 -25.78 -5.50 13.86
C VAL A 305 -27.07 -5.27 14.66
N GLY A 306 -27.31 -6.05 15.72
CA GLY A 306 -28.50 -5.89 16.56
C GLY A 306 -28.59 -4.55 17.28
N PHE A 307 -27.44 -3.99 17.68
CA PHE A 307 -27.36 -2.66 18.27
C PHE A 307 -27.74 -1.59 17.24
N LEU A 308 -27.16 -1.64 16.04
CA LEU A 308 -27.49 -0.69 14.97
C LEU A 308 -28.97 -0.71 14.60
N LYS A 309 -29.58 -1.90 14.52
CA LYS A 309 -31.02 -2.06 14.30
C LYS A 309 -31.89 -1.48 15.40
N SER A 310 -31.38 -1.42 16.63
CA SER A 310 -32.12 -0.87 17.78
C SER A 310 -31.96 0.64 17.91
N CYS A 311 -30.92 1.22 17.31
CA CYS A 311 -30.66 2.66 17.29
C CYS A 311 -31.24 3.38 16.07
N ALA A 312 -31.57 2.64 15.01
CA ALA A 312 -32.19 3.14 13.77
C ALA A 312 -33.69 3.29 13.95
#